data_AF-A0A6P8J5C4-F1
#
_entry.id   AF-A0A6P8J5C4-F1
#
_cell.length_a   1.000
_cell.length_b   1.000
_cell.length_c   1.000
_cell.angle_alpha   90.00
_cell.angle_beta   90.00
_cell.angle_gamma   90.00
#
_symmetry.space_group_name_H-M   'P 1'
#
loop_
_entity.id
_entity.type
_entity.pdbx_description
1 polymer ?
#
loop_
_entity_poly.entity_id
_entity_poly.type
_entity_poly.pdbx_seq_one_letter_code
_entity_poly.pdbx_strand_id
1 'polypeptide(L)'
;MIDDLRNVLFPVGRHNGLDLAAMNIQRGRDHGLPDYNTVRKMAGLPGLKDFSDLVKNKRVAQDMKSLYGHVDNIDLWVGGLAEEHEKGSELGRTFRTILTNNFLKIRDGDRFWYQKILDPQEIKMVHGLTLGRIIRLNTNIKNIPDNVFFSTQYCAGVENYQCKPRDPLPLCRNDTSVGRKEHSTNQEYGSNIFIGLALLSSVSFVVNAFLIFLWLRERKSVRTLQSKNSCKVENEMHSFTNTVVKEDLEV
;
A
#
# COMPACT_ATOMS: atom_id res chain seq x y z
N MET A 1 15.89 -4.01 5.88
CA MET A 1 14.44 -3.79 6.14
C MET A 1 13.86 -3.07 4.93
N ILE A 2 12.65 -3.46 4.50
CA ILE A 2 12.00 -2.83 3.35
C ILE A 2 11.37 -1.48 3.73
N ASP A 3 11.21 -0.59 2.76
CA ASP A 3 10.72 0.77 2.99
C ASP A 3 9.27 0.79 3.49
N ASP A 4 8.46 -0.21 3.13
CA ASP A 4 7.06 -0.32 3.58
C ASP A 4 6.94 -0.37 5.11
N LEU A 5 7.92 -0.98 5.79
CA LEU A 5 7.95 -1.06 7.25
C LEU A 5 8.75 0.10 7.87
N ARG A 6 9.68 0.69 7.13
CA ARG A 6 10.57 1.75 7.63
C ARG A 6 9.98 3.15 7.52
N ASN A 7 9.25 3.43 6.45
CA ASN A 7 8.86 4.80 6.11
C ASN A 7 7.34 4.98 6.07
N VAL A 8 6.58 3.89 5.90
CA VAL A 8 5.13 3.95 5.67
C VAL A 8 4.35 2.92 6.50
N LEU A 9 4.80 2.61 7.73
CA LEU A 9 4.04 1.71 8.60
C LEU A 9 2.72 2.37 9.03
N PHE A 10 1.58 1.75 8.71
CA PHE A 10 0.22 2.21 9.04
C PHE A 10 -0.06 3.69 8.70
N PRO A 11 -0.06 4.06 7.41
CA PRO A 11 -0.37 5.43 7.02
C PRO A 11 -1.86 5.72 7.32
N VAL A 12 -2.14 6.82 8.02
CA VAL A 12 -3.51 7.26 8.32
C VAL A 12 -3.81 8.54 7.54
N GLY A 13 -4.70 8.44 6.56
CA GLY A 13 -5.10 9.58 5.72
C GLY A 13 -3.91 10.20 4.99
N ARG A 14 -3.63 11.48 5.25
CA ARG A 14 -2.50 12.23 4.66
C ARG A 14 -1.27 12.32 5.58
N HIS A 15 -1.25 11.60 6.70
CA HIS A 15 -0.12 11.61 7.62
C HIS A 15 1.00 10.67 7.13
N ASN A 16 2.24 11.07 7.40
CA ASN A 16 3.41 10.22 7.18
C ASN A 16 3.26 8.92 7.98
N GLY A 17 3.65 7.78 7.40
CA GLY A 17 3.63 6.53 8.14
C GLY A 17 4.73 6.48 9.20
N LEU A 18 4.64 5.47 10.07
CA LEU A 18 5.57 5.25 11.16
C LEU A 18 6.81 4.49 10.67
N ASP A 19 7.88 4.53 11.47
CA ASP A 19 9.10 3.73 11.27
C ASP A 19 9.13 2.58 12.27
N LEU A 20 8.92 1.35 11.79
CA LEU A 20 8.92 0.16 12.64
C LEU A 20 10.27 -0.08 13.32
N ALA A 21 11.40 0.21 12.66
CA ALA A 21 12.72 0.05 13.27
C ALA A 21 12.92 1.07 14.40
N ALA A 22 12.58 2.33 14.15
CA ALA A 22 12.65 3.36 15.17
C ALA A 22 11.74 3.02 16.37
N MET A 23 10.53 2.52 16.10
CA MET A 23 9.62 2.05 17.15
C MET A 23 10.17 0.86 17.94
N ASN A 24 10.82 -0.10 17.30
CA ASN A 24 11.41 -1.26 17.99
C ASN A 24 12.59 -0.83 18.88
N ILE A 25 13.43 0.10 18.41
CA ILE A 25 14.52 0.69 19.20
C ILE A 25 13.95 1.40 20.43
N GLN A 26 12.97 2.29 20.22
CA GLN A 26 12.37 3.05 21.32
C GLN A 26 11.65 2.15 22.31
N ARG A 27 10.97 1.09 21.85
CA ARG A 27 10.34 0.11 22.74
C ARG A 27 11.35 -0.67 23.57
N GLY A 28 12.49 -1.01 22.97
CA GLY A 28 13.58 -1.64 23.73
C GLY A 28 14.10 -0.75 24.85
N ARG A 29 14.26 0.56 24.57
CA ARG A 29 14.70 1.55 25.57
C ARG A 29 13.64 1.80 26.65
N ASP A 30 12.38 1.92 26.26
CA ASP A 30 11.23 2.08 27.16
C ASP A 30 11.10 0.90 28.13
N HIS A 31 11.30 -0.33 27.64
CA HIS A 31 11.31 -1.54 28.47
C HIS A 31 12.61 -1.72 29.27
N GLY A 32 13.58 -0.81 29.16
CA GLY A 32 14.87 -0.91 29.85
C GLY A 32 15.68 -2.15 29.45
N LEU A 33 15.60 -2.58 28.18
CA LEU A 33 16.41 -3.70 27.71
C LEU A 33 17.90 -3.38 27.86
N PRO A 34 18.74 -4.33 28.33
CA PRO A 34 20.17 -4.14 28.35
C PRO A 34 20.75 -3.97 26.94
N ASP A 35 21.94 -3.40 26.86
CA ASP A 35 22.67 -3.29 25.60
C ASP A 35 23.02 -4.67 25.02
N TYR A 36 23.25 -4.69 23.72
CA TYR A 36 23.55 -5.90 22.98
C TYR A 36 24.77 -6.65 23.54
N ASN A 37 25.83 -5.95 23.96
CA ASN A 37 27.06 -6.58 24.42
C ASN A 37 26.88 -7.23 25.81
N THR A 38 26.10 -6.60 26.69
CA THR A 38 25.67 -7.19 27.96
C THR A 38 24.84 -8.45 27.73
N VAL A 39 23.87 -8.42 26.80
CA VAL A 39 23.04 -9.60 26.49
C VAL A 39 23.87 -10.73 25.86
N ARG A 40 24.86 -10.43 25.00
CA ARG A 40 25.82 -11.44 24.52
C ARG A 40 26.51 -12.16 25.66
N LYS A 41 27.05 -11.41 26.63
CA LYS A 41 27.75 -11.98 27.80
C LYS A 41 26.79 -12.83 28.64
N MET A 42 25.56 -12.37 28.87
CA MET A 42 24.52 -13.15 29.55
C MET A 42 24.15 -14.44 28.82
N ALA A 43 24.20 -14.43 27.48
CA ALA A 43 24.01 -15.61 26.65
C ALA A 43 25.25 -16.55 26.62
N GLY A 44 26.31 -16.24 27.38
CA GLY A 44 27.55 -17.02 27.42
C GLY A 44 28.43 -16.82 26.18
N LEU A 45 28.20 -15.75 25.41
CA LEU A 45 28.97 -15.42 24.21
C LEU A 45 30.10 -14.43 24.53
N PRO A 46 31.22 -14.45 23.78
CA PRO A 46 32.25 -13.44 23.92
C PRO A 46 31.69 -12.03 23.68
N GLY A 47 32.05 -11.10 24.56
CA GLY A 47 31.74 -9.69 24.37
C GLY A 47 32.49 -9.11 23.17
N LEU A 48 31.84 -8.17 22.48
CA LEU A 48 32.46 -7.37 21.43
C LEU A 48 33.50 -6.42 22.01
N LYS A 49 34.57 -6.18 21.25
CA LYS A 49 35.59 -5.17 21.54
C LYS A 49 35.59 -4.04 20.51
N ASP A 50 35.21 -4.34 19.27
CA ASP A 50 35.06 -3.37 18.19
C ASP A 50 33.80 -3.66 17.34
N PHE A 51 33.31 -2.66 16.62
CA PHE A 51 32.15 -2.81 15.73
C PHE A 51 32.41 -3.80 14.58
N SER A 52 33.68 -3.98 14.17
CA SER A 52 34.06 -4.99 13.18
C SER A 52 33.92 -6.43 13.68
N ASP A 53 33.83 -6.67 14.99
CA ASP A 53 33.52 -7.99 15.56
C ASP A 53 32.05 -8.39 15.31
N LEU A 54 31.18 -7.41 15.07
CA LEU A 54 29.74 -7.60 14.85
C LEU A 54 29.38 -7.67 13.37
N VAL A 55 29.94 -6.78 12.55
CA VAL A 55 29.56 -6.60 11.15
C VAL A 55 30.79 -6.62 10.24
N LYS A 56 30.85 -7.56 9.29
CA LYS A 56 31.96 -7.64 8.31
C LYS A 56 32.00 -6.45 7.33
N ASN A 57 30.85 -5.85 7.02
CA ASN A 57 30.81 -4.69 6.14
C ASN A 57 31.45 -3.49 6.84
N LYS A 58 32.66 -3.12 6.40
CA LYS A 58 33.45 -2.03 6.98
C LYS A 58 32.71 -0.70 7.02
N ARG A 59 31.90 -0.39 6.00
CA ARG A 59 31.13 0.86 5.96
C ARG A 59 30.07 0.86 7.07
N VAL A 60 29.30 -0.21 7.17
CA VAL A 60 28.27 -0.35 8.22
C VAL A 60 28.90 -0.32 9.61
N ALA A 61 30.04 -0.99 9.82
CA ALA A 61 30.76 -0.94 11.09
C ALA A 61 31.20 0.50 11.45
N GLN A 62 31.68 1.30 10.48
CA GLN A 62 32.02 2.70 10.72
C GLN A 62 30.79 3.58 10.99
N ASP A 63 29.69 3.37 10.26
CA ASP A 63 28.43 4.09 10.49
C ASP A 63 27.91 3.80 11.91
N MET A 64 27.94 2.54 12.34
CA MET A 64 27.58 2.15 13.71
C MET A 64 28.52 2.75 14.75
N LYS A 65 29.83 2.77 14.48
CA LYS A 65 30.81 3.40 15.38
C LYS A 65 30.55 4.89 15.56
N SER A 66 30.25 5.59 14.47
CA SER A 66 29.89 7.02 14.49
C SER A 66 28.60 7.26 15.29
N LEU A 67 27.60 6.39 15.13
CA LEU A 67 26.30 6.52 15.77
C LEU A 67 26.33 6.19 17.29
N TYR A 68 26.97 5.09 17.66
CA TYR A 68 26.93 4.55 19.03
C TYR A 68 28.14 4.93 19.88
N GLY A 69 29.27 5.28 19.27
CA GLY A 69 30.54 5.59 19.93
C GLY A 69 31.26 4.37 20.53
N HIS A 70 30.54 3.56 21.31
CA HIS A 70 31.05 2.38 21.99
C HIS A 70 30.14 1.15 21.77
N VAL A 71 30.72 -0.05 21.76
CA VAL A 71 29.99 -1.30 21.52
C VAL A 71 28.97 -1.64 22.62
N ASP A 72 29.19 -1.11 23.83
CA ASP A 72 28.27 -1.26 24.99
C ASP A 72 27.05 -0.31 24.90
N ASN A 73 26.96 0.53 23.87
CA ASN A 73 25.81 1.41 23.66
C ASN A 73 24.83 0.86 22.61
N ILE A 74 25.14 -0.28 21.99
CA ILE A 74 24.33 -0.85 20.89
C ILE A 74 23.01 -1.36 21.45
N ASP A 75 21.89 -0.86 20.92
CA ASP A 75 20.56 -1.37 21.26
C ASP A 75 20.45 -2.87 20.91
N LEU A 76 19.90 -3.70 21.80
CA LEU A 76 19.78 -5.16 21.59
C LEU A 76 19.16 -5.53 20.25
N TRP A 77 18.08 -4.85 19.86
CA TRP A 77 17.39 -5.10 18.60
C TRP A 77 18.29 -4.85 17.38
N VAL A 78 19.05 -3.75 17.40
CA VAL A 78 19.97 -3.37 16.32
C VAL A 78 21.14 -4.35 16.26
N GLY A 79 21.75 -4.65 17.40
CA GLY A 79 22.88 -5.57 17.46
C GLY A 79 22.53 -6.98 16.97
N GLY A 80 21.36 -7.51 17.34
CA GLY A 80 20.96 -8.84 16.89
C GLY A 80 20.54 -8.93 15.42
N LEU A 81 20.10 -7.81 14.81
CA LEU A 81 19.92 -7.74 13.35
C LEU A 81 21.23 -7.56 12.58
N ALA A 82 22.21 -6.91 13.20
CA ALA A 82 23.52 -6.68 12.62
C ALA A 82 24.43 -7.93 12.72
N GLU A 83 24.17 -8.79 13.71
CA GLU A 83 24.93 -10.03 13.91
C GLU A 83 24.80 -10.98 12.73
N GLU A 84 25.94 -11.54 12.32
CA GLU A 84 25.96 -12.52 11.24
C GLU A 84 25.14 -13.76 11.57
N HIS A 85 24.42 -14.24 10.55
CA HIS A 85 23.65 -15.45 10.63
C HIS A 85 24.54 -16.65 10.96
N GLU A 86 24.11 -17.47 11.92
CA GLU A 86 24.76 -18.75 12.18
C GLU A 86 24.49 -19.71 11.01
N LYS A 87 25.41 -20.64 10.75
CA LYS A 87 25.22 -21.64 9.68
C LYS A 87 23.90 -22.39 9.87
N GLY A 88 23.00 -22.24 8.89
CA GLY A 88 21.66 -22.83 8.97
C GLY A 88 20.77 -22.13 10.00
N SER A 89 20.81 -20.80 10.06
CA SER A 89 19.86 -19.99 10.81
C SER A 89 19.67 -18.65 10.11
N GLU A 90 18.48 -18.08 10.17
CA GLU A 90 18.23 -16.69 9.78
C GLU A 90 18.56 -15.70 10.90
N LEU A 91 19.22 -16.18 11.96
CA LEU A 91 19.51 -15.42 13.16
C LEU A 91 21.00 -15.53 13.49
N GLY A 92 21.54 -14.45 14.04
CA GLY A 92 22.78 -14.49 14.77
C GLY A 92 22.68 -15.32 16.04
N ARG A 93 23.84 -15.73 16.57
CA ARG A 93 23.93 -16.64 17.73
C ARG A 93 23.24 -16.06 18.96
N THR A 94 23.29 -14.75 19.17
CA THR A 94 22.62 -14.08 20.31
C THR A 94 21.11 -14.27 20.24
N PHE A 95 20.48 -13.89 19.13
CA PHE A 95 19.03 -14.00 18.95
C PHE A 95 18.54 -15.45 18.89
N ARG A 96 19.31 -16.33 18.26
CA ARG A 96 19.03 -17.77 18.33
C ARG A 96 19.00 -18.26 19.77
N THR A 97 19.96 -17.86 20.60
CA THR A 97 20.04 -18.27 22.01
C THR A 97 18.84 -17.75 22.80
N ILE A 98 18.49 -16.46 22.64
CA ILE A 98 17.33 -15.86 23.29
C ILE A 98 16.04 -16.59 22.91
N LEU A 99 15.80 -16.79 21.61
CA LEU A 99 14.58 -17.44 21.12
C LEU A 99 14.53 -18.91 21.54
N THR A 100 15.63 -19.66 21.40
CA THR A 100 15.69 -21.06 21.83
C THR A 100 15.36 -21.20 23.31
N ASN A 101 15.99 -20.38 24.16
CA ASN A 101 15.73 -20.40 25.60
C ASN A 101 14.28 -20.05 25.94
N ASN A 102 13.69 -19.07 25.25
CA ASN A 102 12.29 -18.70 25.44
C ASN A 102 11.34 -19.83 25.02
N PHE A 103 11.52 -20.42 23.83
CA PHE A 103 10.67 -21.51 23.37
C PHE A 103 10.79 -22.77 24.23
N LEU A 104 11.99 -23.11 24.70
CA LEU A 104 12.19 -24.22 25.63
C LEU A 104 11.47 -23.98 26.95
N LYS A 105 11.59 -22.78 27.54
CA LYS A 105 10.89 -22.43 28.79
C LYS A 105 9.37 -22.46 28.63
N ILE A 106 8.84 -21.96 27.51
CA ILE A 106 7.40 -22.02 27.22
C ILE A 106 6.95 -23.49 27.14
N ARG A 107 7.66 -24.32 26.36
CA ARG A 107 7.33 -25.75 26.21
C ARG A 107 7.40 -26.51 27.55
N ASP A 108 8.51 -26.36 28.25
CA ASP A 108 8.82 -27.16 29.44
C ASP A 108 7.99 -26.69 30.63
N GLY A 109 7.72 -25.39 30.73
CA GLY A 109 6.88 -24.77 31.77
C GLY A 109 5.37 -24.89 31.54
N ASP A 110 4.93 -25.26 30.34
CA ASP A 110 3.51 -25.44 30.06
C ASP A 110 3.00 -26.79 30.59
N ARG A 111 2.07 -26.73 31.54
CA ARG A 111 1.38 -27.91 32.09
C ARG A 111 0.49 -28.58 31.05
N PHE A 112 -0.04 -27.82 30.10
CA PHE A 112 -0.92 -28.28 29.03
C PHE A 112 -0.18 -28.56 27.72
N TRP A 113 1.16 -28.60 27.75
CA TRP A 113 1.93 -28.99 26.58
C TRP A 113 1.44 -30.34 26.04
N TYR A 114 1.06 -30.39 24.77
CA TYR A 114 0.30 -31.51 24.19
C TYR A 114 0.96 -32.88 24.43
N GLN A 115 2.29 -32.96 24.40
CA GLN A 115 3.03 -34.22 24.62
C GLN A 115 2.94 -34.74 26.06
N LYS A 116 2.49 -33.92 27.02
CA LYS A 116 2.29 -34.31 28.42
C LYS A 116 0.88 -34.83 28.70
N ILE A 117 -0.10 -34.47 27.86
CA ILE A 117 -1.53 -34.71 28.14
C ILE A 117 -2.20 -35.67 27.17
N LEU A 118 -1.71 -35.77 25.93
CA LEU A 118 -2.29 -36.63 24.90
C LEU A 118 -1.72 -38.04 24.97
N ASP A 119 -2.51 -39.02 24.53
CA ASP A 119 -2.03 -40.39 24.42
C ASP A 119 -1.04 -40.56 23.23
N PRO A 120 -0.25 -41.65 23.18
CA PRO A 120 0.74 -41.85 22.12
C PRO A 120 0.17 -41.86 20.69
N GLN A 121 -1.07 -42.31 20.50
CA GLN A 121 -1.71 -42.32 19.17
C GLN A 121 -2.12 -40.91 18.76
N GLU A 122 -2.67 -40.12 19.68
CA GLU A 122 -2.99 -38.72 19.46
C GLU A 122 -1.73 -37.90 19.17
N ILE A 123 -0.64 -38.13 19.90
CA ILE A 123 0.66 -37.48 19.61
C ILE A 123 1.13 -37.80 18.19
N LYS A 124 1.01 -39.06 17.76
CA LYS A 124 1.34 -39.47 16.39
C LYS A 124 0.46 -38.76 15.35
N MET A 125 -0.82 -38.55 15.65
CA MET A 125 -1.71 -37.78 14.79
C MET A 125 -1.26 -36.31 14.70
N VAL A 126 -0.96 -35.67 15.83
CA VAL A 126 -0.48 -34.29 15.89
C VAL A 126 0.84 -34.12 15.14
N HIS A 127 1.79 -35.04 15.29
CA HIS A 127 3.06 -35.03 14.55
C HIS A 127 2.87 -35.19 13.03
N GLY A 128 1.78 -35.82 12.59
CA GLY A 128 1.39 -35.92 11.19
C GLY A 128 0.63 -34.71 10.63
N LEU A 129 0.37 -33.67 11.44
CA LEU A 129 -0.27 -32.43 11.02
C LEU A 129 0.79 -31.37 10.72
N THR A 130 0.90 -30.99 9.44
CA THR A 130 1.68 -29.85 9.00
C THR A 130 0.78 -28.65 8.69
N LEU A 131 1.32 -27.43 8.69
CA LEU A 131 0.55 -26.24 8.29
C LEU A 131 0.05 -26.37 6.84
N GLY A 132 0.82 -26.99 5.94
CA GLY A 132 0.36 -27.31 4.59
C GLY A 132 -0.86 -28.22 4.56
N ARG A 133 -0.87 -29.26 5.41
CA ARG A 133 -2.05 -30.13 5.57
C ARG A 133 -3.26 -29.37 6.10
N ILE A 134 -3.08 -28.52 7.10
CA ILE A 134 -4.15 -27.70 7.67
C ILE A 134 -4.77 -26.79 6.60
N ILE A 135 -3.95 -26.14 5.77
CA ILE A 135 -4.45 -25.30 4.68
C ILE A 135 -5.26 -26.12 3.66
N ARG A 136 -4.80 -27.31 3.26
CA ARG A 136 -5.55 -28.17 2.31
C ARG A 136 -6.88 -28.68 2.86
N LEU A 137 -6.97 -28.87 4.17
CA LEU A 137 -8.20 -29.28 4.86
C LEU A 137 -9.24 -28.15 4.93
N ASN A 138 -8.80 -26.90 4.96
CA ASN A 138 -9.67 -25.74 5.20
C ASN A 138 -9.84 -24.83 3.97
N THR A 139 -9.20 -25.17 2.84
CA THR A 139 -9.26 -24.36 1.61
C THR A 139 -9.36 -25.22 0.36
N ASN A 140 -9.68 -24.58 -0.76
CA ASN A 140 -9.65 -25.20 -2.08
C ASN A 140 -8.24 -25.30 -2.68
N ILE A 141 -7.22 -24.81 -1.98
CA ILE A 141 -5.83 -24.89 -2.42
C ILE A 141 -5.34 -26.32 -2.17
N LYS A 142 -5.06 -27.06 -3.25
CA LYS A 142 -4.58 -28.45 -3.17
C LYS A 142 -3.08 -28.59 -3.44
N ASN A 143 -2.52 -27.76 -4.32
CA ASN A 143 -1.11 -27.81 -4.71
C ASN A 143 -0.23 -26.91 -3.82
N ILE A 144 0.03 -27.37 -2.60
CA ILE A 144 1.00 -26.73 -1.68
C ILE A 144 1.86 -27.79 -0.98
N PRO A 145 3.13 -27.48 -0.67
CA PRO A 145 4.00 -28.38 0.08
C PRO A 145 3.47 -28.64 1.50
N ASP A 146 3.92 -29.73 2.12
CA ASP A 146 3.64 -29.98 3.54
C ASP A 146 4.31 -28.95 4.44
N ASN A 147 5.58 -28.66 4.17
CA ASN A 147 6.31 -27.62 4.88
C ASN A 147 6.22 -26.29 4.13
N VAL A 148 5.18 -25.52 4.43
CA VAL A 148 4.92 -24.21 3.79
C VAL A 148 5.81 -23.08 4.31
N PHE A 149 6.64 -23.31 5.33
CA PHE A 149 7.59 -22.31 5.80
C PHE A 149 8.75 -22.10 4.84
N PHE A 150 8.96 -23.02 3.90
CA PHE A 150 10.01 -22.93 2.90
C PHE A 150 9.42 -22.89 1.50
N SER A 151 9.89 -21.94 0.71
CA SER A 151 9.47 -21.82 -0.68
C SER A 151 10.02 -22.97 -1.50
N THR A 152 9.13 -23.72 -2.14
CA THR A 152 9.50 -24.74 -3.13
C THR A 152 10.03 -24.15 -4.42
N GLN A 153 10.15 -22.83 -4.57
CA GLN A 153 10.85 -22.19 -5.69
C GLN A 153 12.34 -22.02 -5.39
N TYR A 154 12.66 -21.61 -4.15
CA TYR A 154 14.03 -21.28 -3.74
C TYR A 154 14.74 -22.46 -3.06
N CYS A 155 13.99 -23.32 -2.35
CA CYS A 155 14.55 -24.45 -1.62
C CYS A 155 14.46 -25.73 -2.44
N ALA A 156 15.59 -26.40 -2.65
CA ALA A 156 15.68 -27.75 -3.21
C ALA A 156 15.03 -28.77 -2.25
N GLY A 157 15.17 -28.51 -0.96
CA GLY A 157 14.64 -29.32 0.12
C GLY A 157 14.86 -28.61 1.46
N VAL A 158 14.47 -29.29 2.54
CA VAL A 158 14.67 -28.81 3.90
C VAL A 158 15.46 -29.85 4.66
N GLU A 159 16.57 -29.45 5.26
CA GLU A 159 17.41 -30.30 6.10
C GLU A 159 17.63 -29.61 7.44
N ASN A 160 17.41 -30.31 8.56
CA ASN A 160 17.52 -29.73 9.91
C ASN A 160 16.75 -28.41 10.09
N TYR A 161 15.52 -28.35 9.56
CA TYR A 161 14.67 -27.15 9.55
C TYR A 161 15.26 -25.95 8.81
N GLN A 162 16.14 -26.18 7.83
CA GLN A 162 16.76 -25.14 7.02
C GLN A 162 16.56 -25.36 5.53
N CYS A 163 16.39 -24.26 4.80
CA CYS A 163 16.33 -24.27 3.35
C CYS A 163 17.69 -24.71 2.79
N LYS A 164 17.72 -25.83 2.06
CA LYS A 164 18.81 -26.10 1.13
C LYS A 164 18.50 -25.33 -0.15
N PRO A 165 19.24 -24.25 -0.48
CA PRO A 165 18.95 -23.50 -1.69
C PRO A 165 19.10 -24.41 -2.90
N ARG A 166 18.26 -24.21 -3.92
CA ARG A 166 18.56 -24.79 -5.24
C ARG A 166 19.83 -24.18 -5.78
N ASP A 167 20.55 -24.97 -6.58
CA ASP A 167 21.60 -24.42 -7.44
C ASP A 167 21.03 -23.20 -8.16
N PRO A 168 21.78 -22.09 -8.25
CA PRO A 168 21.25 -20.86 -8.77
C PRO A 168 20.64 -21.13 -10.15
N LEU A 169 19.34 -20.88 -10.28
CA LEU A 169 18.78 -20.52 -11.58
C LEU A 169 19.69 -19.42 -12.13
N PRO A 170 20.09 -19.46 -13.41
CA PRO A 170 20.99 -18.47 -13.97
C PRO A 170 20.50 -17.11 -13.53
N LEU A 171 21.37 -16.39 -12.80
CA LEU A 171 21.11 -15.02 -12.37
C LEU A 171 20.48 -14.34 -13.57
N CYS A 172 19.28 -13.78 -13.42
CA CYS A 172 18.77 -12.86 -14.42
C CYS A 172 19.92 -11.90 -14.68
N ARG A 173 20.52 -11.99 -15.88
CA ARG A 173 21.57 -11.10 -16.33
C ARG A 173 21.05 -9.70 -15.99
N ASN A 174 21.87 -8.90 -15.30
CA ASN A 174 21.56 -7.49 -15.09
C ASN A 174 21.38 -6.89 -16.47
N ASP A 175 20.15 -6.86 -16.95
CA ASP A 175 19.83 -6.17 -18.16
C ASP A 175 19.75 -4.71 -17.75
N THR A 176 20.91 -4.06 -17.77
CA THR A 176 21.04 -2.61 -17.72
C THR A 176 20.36 -1.93 -18.93
N SER A 177 19.50 -2.63 -19.67
CA SER A 177 18.69 -2.10 -20.76
C SER A 177 17.17 -2.09 -20.48
N VAL A 178 16.71 -2.38 -19.26
CA VAL A 178 15.38 -1.89 -18.84
C VAL A 178 15.58 -0.60 -18.06
N GLY A 179 15.76 0.49 -18.82
CA GLY A 179 15.38 1.80 -18.31
C GLY A 179 13.95 1.67 -17.80
N ARG A 180 13.78 1.73 -16.48
CA ARG A 180 12.48 1.97 -15.86
C ARG A 180 12.00 3.29 -16.44
N LYS A 181 11.21 3.23 -17.52
CA LYS A 181 10.30 4.33 -17.83
C LYS A 181 9.43 4.41 -16.59
N GLU A 182 9.67 5.42 -15.77
CA GLU A 182 8.61 5.96 -14.94
C GLU A 182 7.45 6.17 -15.89
N HIS A 183 6.45 5.29 -15.83
CA HIS A 183 5.16 5.62 -16.36
C HIS A 183 4.61 6.65 -15.38
N SER A 184 5.03 7.91 -15.57
CA SER A 184 4.28 9.02 -15.01
C SER A 184 2.89 8.86 -15.62
N THR A 185 1.91 8.50 -14.80
CA THR A 185 0.51 8.72 -15.13
C THR A 185 0.24 10.22 -15.06
N ASN A 186 0.97 11.00 -15.85
CA ASN A 186 0.50 12.27 -16.39
C ASN A 186 -0.15 11.95 -17.75
N GLN A 187 -1.07 10.99 -17.72
CA GLN A 187 -1.92 10.69 -18.86
C GLN A 187 -3.04 11.74 -18.87
N GLU A 188 -2.81 12.81 -19.63
CA GLU A 188 -3.80 13.58 -20.39
C GLU A 188 -5.14 13.98 -19.73
N TYR A 189 -5.21 14.13 -18.40
CA TYR A 189 -6.41 14.72 -17.79
C TYR A 189 -6.53 16.24 -18.02
N GLY A 190 -5.42 16.94 -18.31
CA GLY A 190 -5.43 18.36 -18.62
C GLY A 190 -6.06 18.67 -19.99
N SER A 191 -5.67 17.94 -21.04
CA SER A 191 -6.07 18.25 -22.42
C SER A 191 -7.57 18.05 -22.66
N ASN A 192 -8.16 17.00 -22.07
CA ASN A 192 -9.59 16.71 -22.23
C ASN A 192 -10.50 17.70 -21.49
N ILE A 193 -10.06 18.29 -20.37
CA ILE A 193 -10.81 19.34 -19.67
C ILE A 193 -10.78 20.65 -20.47
N PHE A 194 -9.63 21.05 -21.01
CA PHE A 194 -9.52 22.25 -21.82
C PHE A 194 -10.34 22.15 -23.12
N ILE A 195 -10.31 21.00 -23.81
CA ILE A 195 -11.13 20.77 -25.00
C ILE A 195 -12.62 20.73 -24.63
N GLY A 196 -13.00 20.05 -23.53
CA GLY A 196 -14.39 19.98 -23.06
C GLY A 196 -14.99 21.36 -22.73
N LEU A 197 -14.23 22.22 -22.04
CA LEU A 197 -14.67 23.59 -21.71
C LEU A 197 -14.75 24.49 -22.96
N ALA A 198 -13.82 24.33 -23.91
CA ALA A 198 -13.86 25.06 -25.18
C ALA A 198 -15.06 24.65 -26.06
N LEU A 199 -15.42 23.36 -26.07
CA LEU A 199 -16.59 22.87 -26.79
C LEU A 199 -17.89 23.38 -26.14
N LEU A 200 -17.99 23.39 -24.81
CA LEU A 200 -19.18 23.91 -24.10
C LEU A 200 -19.40 25.41 -24.36
N SER A 201 -18.33 26.21 -24.37
CA SER A 201 -18.45 27.65 -24.66
C SER A 201 -18.83 27.91 -26.12
N SER A 202 -18.26 27.17 -27.07
CA SER A 202 -18.60 27.29 -28.49
C SER A 202 -20.04 26.89 -28.79
N VAL A 203 -20.54 25.78 -28.19
CA VAL A 203 -21.94 25.35 -28.32
C VAL A 203 -22.88 26.39 -27.72
N SER A 204 -22.55 26.94 -26.55
CA SER A 204 -23.35 28.01 -25.94
C SER A 204 -23.42 29.26 -26.84
N PHE A 205 -22.31 29.62 -27.49
CA PHE A 205 -22.27 30.75 -28.41
C PHE A 205 -23.14 30.52 -29.66
N VAL A 206 -23.10 29.31 -30.23
CA VAL A 206 -23.92 28.94 -31.40
C VAL A 206 -25.40 28.93 -31.03
N VAL A 207 -25.76 28.36 -29.88
CA VAL A 207 -27.16 28.35 -29.41
C VAL A 207 -27.65 29.77 -29.17
N ASN A 208 -26.87 30.62 -28.48
CA ASN A 208 -27.24 32.02 -28.25
C ASN A 208 -27.37 32.80 -29.56
N ALA A 209 -26.43 32.64 -30.50
CA ALA A 209 -26.51 33.29 -31.81
C ALA A 209 -27.73 32.82 -32.61
N PHE A 210 -28.09 31.54 -32.53
CA PHE A 210 -29.29 30.98 -33.16
C PHE A 210 -30.56 31.52 -32.51
N LEU A 211 -30.63 31.59 -31.18
CA LEU A 211 -31.75 32.20 -30.46
C LEU A 211 -31.89 33.69 -30.78
N ILE A 212 -30.79 34.44 -30.85
CA ILE A 212 -30.79 35.84 -31.30
C ILE A 212 -31.25 35.95 -32.75
N PHE A 213 -30.83 35.04 -33.64
CA PHE A 213 -31.28 35.02 -35.03
C PHE A 213 -32.78 34.73 -35.14
N LEU A 214 -33.28 33.74 -34.40
CA LEU A 214 -34.72 33.44 -34.32
C LEU A 214 -35.49 34.65 -33.78
N TRP A 215 -35.00 35.26 -32.71
CA TRP A 215 -35.61 36.47 -32.14
C TRP A 215 -35.59 37.64 -33.13
N LEU A 216 -34.49 37.86 -33.86
CA LEU A 216 -34.41 38.90 -34.91
C LEU A 216 -35.32 38.59 -36.10
N ARG A 217 -35.46 37.32 -36.49
CA ARG A 217 -36.38 36.86 -37.53
C ARG A 217 -37.83 37.10 -37.11
N GLU A 218 -38.17 36.76 -35.87
CA GLU A 218 -39.49 36.99 -35.30
C GLU A 218 -39.76 38.49 -35.16
N ARG A 219 -38.78 39.30 -34.73
CA ARG A 219 -38.90 40.77 -34.67
C ARG A 219 -39.04 41.42 -36.05
N LYS A 220 -38.36 40.89 -37.09
CA LYS A 220 -38.60 41.30 -38.48
C LYS A 220 -40.00 40.91 -38.93
N SER A 221 -40.47 39.70 -38.62
CA SER A 221 -41.84 39.23 -38.91
C SER A 221 -42.91 40.09 -38.22
N VAL A 222 -42.71 40.47 -36.96
CA VAL A 222 -43.61 41.37 -36.21
C VAL A 222 -43.57 42.79 -36.78
N ARG A 223 -42.42 43.30 -37.22
CA ARG A 223 -42.34 44.60 -37.91
C ARG A 223 -43.02 44.59 -39.28
N THR A 224 -42.92 43.51 -40.08
CA THR A 224 -43.68 43.38 -41.33
C THR A 224 -45.18 43.20 -41.08
N LEU A 225 -45.58 42.53 -40.00
CA LEU A 225 -46.99 42.42 -39.58
C LEU A 225 -47.55 43.76 -39.07
N GLN A 226 -46.80 44.53 -38.27
CA GLN A 226 -47.19 45.89 -37.85
C GLN A 226 -47.25 46.87 -39.04
N SER A 227 -46.32 46.77 -40.00
CA SER A 227 -46.37 47.56 -41.24
C SER A 227 -47.60 47.21 -42.10
N LYS A 228 -47.94 45.93 -42.27
CA LYS A 228 -49.15 45.51 -42.99
C LYS A 228 -50.44 45.89 -42.25
N ASN A 229 -50.45 45.82 -40.92
CA ASN A 229 -51.63 46.16 -40.12
C ASN A 229 -51.84 47.68 -40.01
N SER A 230 -50.76 48.49 -40.04
CA SER A 230 -50.89 49.96 -40.06
C SER A 230 -51.48 50.48 -41.37
N CYS A 231 -51.21 49.85 -42.52
CA CYS A 231 -51.89 50.16 -43.80
C CYS A 231 -53.34 49.64 -43.87
N LYS A 232 -53.78 48.78 -42.94
CA LYS A 232 -55.16 48.27 -42.91
C LYS A 232 -56.06 49.11 -42.00
N VAL A 233 -55.52 49.64 -40.89
CA VAL A 233 -56.27 50.47 -39.93
C VAL A 233 -56.61 51.86 -40.51
N GLU A 234 -55.78 52.42 -41.39
CA GLU A 234 -56.08 53.69 -42.07
C GLU A 234 -57.24 53.55 -43.09
N ASN A 235 -57.49 52.34 -43.61
CA ASN A 235 -58.61 52.04 -44.51
C ASN A 235 -59.91 51.67 -43.76
N GLU A 236 -59.85 51.17 -42.53
CA GLU A 236 -61.04 50.76 -41.75
C GLU A 236 -61.59 51.89 -40.85
N MET A 237 -60.81 52.91 -40.49
CA MET A 237 -61.30 54.09 -39.74
C MET A 237 -62.24 54.99 -40.56
N HIS A 238 -62.27 54.84 -41.90
CA HIS A 238 -63.29 55.46 -42.75
C HIS A 238 -64.65 54.74 -42.76
N SER A 239 -64.75 53.55 -42.15
CA SER A 239 -65.95 52.68 -42.22
C SER A 239 -66.75 52.61 -40.89
N PHE A 240 -66.10 52.88 -39.75
CA PHE A 240 -66.67 52.59 -38.42
C PHE A 240 -67.50 53.72 -37.77
N THR A 241 -67.87 54.75 -38.53
CA THR A 241 -68.76 55.83 -38.04
C THR A 241 -70.24 55.42 -37.96
N ASN A 242 -70.62 54.19 -38.35
CA ASN A 242 -72.03 53.87 -38.61
C ASN A 242 -72.69 52.78 -37.75
N THR A 243 -72.02 52.01 -36.88
CA THR A 243 -72.66 50.76 -36.42
C THR A 243 -72.18 50.13 -35.10
N VAL A 244 -72.28 50.81 -33.94
CA VAL A 244 -72.39 50.10 -32.63
C VAL A 244 -73.34 50.87 -31.70
N VAL A 245 -74.62 50.58 -31.88
CA VAL A 245 -75.71 50.67 -30.91
C VAL A 245 -76.16 49.21 -30.76
N LYS A 246 -76.43 48.77 -29.53
CA LYS A 246 -76.83 47.40 -29.13
C LYS A 246 -75.66 46.41 -29.06
N GLU A 247 -75.58 45.48 -28.13
CA GLU A 247 -76.31 45.04 -26.93
C GLU A 247 -75.35 43.95 -26.40
N ASP A 248 -74.76 44.10 -25.21
CA ASP A 248 -75.25 43.51 -23.95
C ASP A 248 -75.67 42.03 -24.13
N LEU A 249 -74.80 41.11 -23.71
CA LEU A 249 -74.83 40.45 -22.39
C LEU A 249 -75.75 39.23 -22.39
N GLU A 250 -75.16 38.03 -22.36
CA GLU A 250 -75.38 36.98 -21.34
C GLU A 250 -75.18 35.53 -21.86
N VAL A 251 -74.34 34.82 -21.08
CA VAL A 251 -74.29 33.38 -20.76
C VAL A 251 -73.99 32.36 -21.87
#